data_AF-A0A959V5K0-F1
#
_entry.id   AF-A0A959V5K0-F1
#
_cell.length_a   1.000
_cell.length_b   1.000
_cell.length_c   1.000
_cell.angle_alpha   90.00
_cell.angle_beta   90.00
_cell.angle_gamma   90.00
#
_symmetry.space_group_name_H-M   'P 1'
#
loop_
_entity.id
_entity.type
_entity.pdbx_description
1 polymer ?
#
loop_
_entity_poly.entity_id
_entity_poly.type
_entity_poly.pdbx_seq_one_letter_code
_entity_poly.pdbx_strand_id
1 'polypeptide(L)'
;IRSKGVGVYFCTQDPSDVPESILGQLGLKVQHALRAFTAKDRRTIKRTAENYPLTDFYDTETLLTSLGIGEALVTALNEKGIPTPLAHTLLRAPITRMDVLSPLEIDGLVARSELVKTYNEVIDRESAFEILEAKLKQAARDEEKPEPEVERRRPKKEEPSVLEDLSRNTMVRQVGRTVFRELTRGLLGVLGVKAVRSRRAKR
;
A
#
# COMPACT_ATOMS: atom_id res chain seq x y z
N ILE A 1 10.43 8.57 0.24
CA ILE A 1 10.41 8.68 1.73
C ILE A 1 11.19 9.89 2.26
N ARG A 2 12.38 10.20 1.73
CA ARG A 2 13.19 11.34 2.18
C ARG A 2 12.47 12.69 2.16
N SER A 3 11.74 13.01 1.08
CA SER A 3 10.94 14.26 0.96
C SER A 3 9.76 14.35 1.93
N LYS A 4 9.40 13.24 2.61
CA LYS A 4 8.36 13.17 3.62
C LYS A 4 8.93 13.10 5.05
N GLY A 5 10.25 13.28 5.21
CA GLY A 5 10.92 13.23 6.51
C GLY A 5 11.05 11.82 7.11
N VAL A 6 10.85 10.76 6.32
CA VAL A 6 10.94 9.38 6.78
C VAL A 6 12.32 8.81 6.46
N GLY A 7 13.03 8.36 7.50
CA GLY A 7 14.29 7.65 7.42
C GLY A 7 14.13 6.16 7.71
N VAL A 8 14.92 5.32 7.04
CA VAL A 8 14.94 3.87 7.23
C VAL A 8 16.37 3.46 7.53
N TYR A 9 16.55 2.64 8.56
CA TYR A 9 17.84 2.14 9.01
C TYR A 9 17.82 0.62 8.94
N PHE A 10 18.84 0.04 8.32
CA PHE A 10 19.05 -1.40 8.28
C PHE A 10 20.22 -1.73 9.20
N CYS A 11 19.96 -2.59 10.19
CA CYS A 11 20.96 -3.04 11.15
C CYS A 11 21.11 -4.56 10.99
N THR A 12 22.27 -5.01 10.49
CA THR A 12 22.61 -6.43 10.32
C THR A 12 24.08 -6.66 10.68
N GLN A 13 24.42 -7.92 10.98
CA GLN A 13 25.81 -8.36 11.12
C GLN A 13 26.44 -8.76 9.78
N ASP A 14 25.66 -9.24 8.80
CA ASP A 14 26.17 -9.57 7.46
C ASP A 14 25.71 -8.53 6.44
N PRO A 15 26.62 -7.79 5.80
CA PRO A 15 26.27 -6.81 4.77
C PRO A 15 25.57 -7.46 3.55
N SER A 16 25.66 -8.77 3.38
CA SER A 16 24.99 -9.53 2.31
C SER A 16 23.47 -9.65 2.51
N ASP A 17 22.96 -9.40 3.73
CA ASP A 17 21.53 -9.48 4.04
C ASP A 17 20.73 -8.34 3.39
N VAL A 18 21.40 -7.23 3.04
CA VAL A 18 20.77 -6.08 2.40
C VAL A 18 20.99 -6.18 0.88
N PRO A 19 19.92 -6.28 0.07
CA PRO A 19 20.03 -6.30 -1.38
C PRO A 19 20.77 -5.08 -1.94
N GLU A 20 21.56 -5.28 -2.99
CA GLU A 20 22.38 -4.22 -3.62
C GLU A 20 21.54 -3.01 -4.08
N SER A 21 20.32 -3.27 -4.58
CA SER A 21 19.38 -2.22 -5.02
C SER A 21 18.92 -1.30 -3.89
N ILE A 22 18.93 -1.79 -2.65
CA ILE A 22 18.64 -1.01 -1.44
C ILE A 22 19.93 -0.38 -0.94
N LEU A 23 21.03 -1.13 -0.87
CA LEU A 23 22.34 -0.66 -0.40
C LEU A 23 22.83 0.57 -1.18
N GLY A 24 22.59 0.61 -2.49
CA GLY A 24 22.93 1.75 -3.36
C GLY A 24 22.11 3.02 -3.07
N GLN A 25 20.98 2.91 -2.37
CA GLN A 25 20.14 4.06 -1.98
C GLN A 25 20.47 4.57 -0.56
N LEU A 26 21.27 3.82 0.21
CA LEU A 26 21.64 4.19 1.58
C LEU A 26 22.83 5.15 1.57
N GLY A 27 22.57 6.42 1.86
CA GLY A 27 23.58 7.45 1.92
C GLY A 27 24.37 7.52 3.24
N LEU A 28 23.81 6.97 4.32
CA LEU A 28 24.50 6.83 5.61
C LEU A 28 24.98 5.39 5.75
N LYS A 29 26.27 5.21 6.00
CA LYS A 29 26.85 3.89 6.28
C LYS A 29 27.70 3.98 7.55
N VAL A 30 27.40 3.10 8.49
CA VAL A 30 28.15 2.92 9.75
C VAL A 30 28.54 1.46 9.82
N GLN A 31 29.82 1.18 9.60
CA GLN A 31 30.33 -0.18 9.50
C GLN A 31 31.32 -0.47 10.61
N HIS A 32 30.95 -1.41 11.45
CA HIS A 32 31.84 -1.98 12.46
C HIS A 32 32.76 -3.01 11.81
N ALA A 33 33.72 -3.47 12.59
CA ALA A 33 34.68 -4.48 12.19
C ALA A 33 34.02 -5.72 11.56
N LEU A 34 34.51 -6.13 10.40
CA LEU A 34 34.15 -7.39 9.77
C LEU A 34 35.27 -8.41 9.99
N ARG A 35 34.90 -9.62 10.40
CA ARG A 35 35.85 -10.71 10.60
C ARG A 35 35.76 -11.69 9.43
N ALA A 36 36.91 -11.98 8.82
CA ALA A 36 37.00 -12.92 7.73
C ALA A 36 37.46 -14.28 8.24
N PHE A 37 36.57 -15.27 8.29
CA PHE A 37 36.95 -16.65 8.64
C PHE A 37 36.96 -17.55 7.40
N THR A 38 36.14 -17.22 6.41
CA THR A 38 35.99 -17.99 5.17
C THR A 38 36.44 -17.21 3.93
N ALA A 39 36.60 -17.91 2.81
CA ALA A 39 36.86 -17.27 1.52
C ALA A 39 35.65 -16.49 0.98
N LYS A 40 34.45 -16.77 1.48
CA LYS A 40 33.25 -15.99 1.18
C LYS A 40 33.35 -14.64 1.89
N ASP A 41 33.68 -14.64 3.18
CA ASP A 41 33.78 -13.42 4.00
C ASP A 41 34.82 -12.45 3.43
N ARG A 42 35.98 -12.95 2.99
CA ARG A 42 37.00 -12.11 2.32
C ARG A 42 36.46 -11.40 1.08
N ARG A 43 35.67 -12.10 0.25
CA ARG A 43 35.03 -11.49 -0.93
C ARG A 43 33.97 -10.47 -0.52
N THR A 44 33.20 -10.75 0.51
CA THR A 44 32.20 -9.84 1.05
C THR A 44 32.84 -8.57 1.60
N ILE A 45 33.94 -8.68 2.34
CA ILE A 45 34.70 -7.54 2.88
C ILE A 45 35.23 -6.67 1.75
N LYS A 46 35.85 -7.28 0.72
CA LYS A 46 36.34 -6.55 -0.45
C LYS A 46 35.23 -5.78 -1.15
N ARG A 47 34.10 -6.43 -1.44
CA ARG A 47 32.92 -5.76 -2.03
C ARG A 47 32.37 -4.65 -1.14
N THR A 48 32.40 -4.86 0.17
CA THR A 48 31.96 -3.86 1.15
C THR A 48 32.89 -2.65 1.16
N ALA A 49 34.20 -2.86 1.03
CA ALA A 49 35.19 -1.79 0.94
C ALA A 49 35.00 -0.93 -0.32
N GLU A 50 34.70 -1.56 -1.46
CA GLU A 50 34.42 -0.88 -2.74
C GLU A 50 33.16 0.01 -2.70
N ASN A 51 32.27 -0.20 -1.73
CA ASN A 51 31.04 0.58 -1.56
C ASN A 51 31.24 1.93 -0.83
N TYR A 52 32.47 2.25 -0.42
CA TYR A 52 32.82 3.51 0.24
C TYR A 52 33.46 4.51 -0.73
N PRO A 53 33.36 5.82 -0.45
CA PRO A 53 34.11 6.82 -1.19
C PRO A 53 35.61 6.53 -1.16
N LEU A 54 36.27 6.70 -2.30
CA LEU A 54 37.73 6.62 -2.38
C LEU A 54 38.37 7.67 -1.47
N THR A 55 39.46 7.29 -0.81
CA THR A 55 40.15 8.13 0.15
C THR A 55 41.64 7.85 0.10
N ASP A 56 42.46 8.89 0.17
CA ASP A 56 43.92 8.76 0.22
C ASP A 56 44.44 8.46 1.65
N PHE A 57 43.56 8.57 2.65
CA PHE A 57 43.92 8.44 4.05
C PHE A 57 43.86 7.00 4.58
N TYR A 58 43.02 6.16 3.96
CA TYR A 58 42.72 4.83 4.48
C TYR A 58 42.74 3.78 3.37
N ASP A 59 43.35 2.63 3.65
CA ASP A 59 43.06 1.40 2.94
C ASP A 59 41.81 0.77 3.55
N THR A 60 40.65 0.99 2.92
CA THR A 60 39.34 0.57 3.44
C THR A 60 39.24 -0.95 3.65
N GLU A 61 39.85 -1.77 2.77
CA GLU A 61 39.77 -3.23 2.89
C GLU A 61 40.55 -3.72 4.13
N THR A 62 41.79 -3.25 4.26
CA THR A 62 42.63 -3.58 5.43
C THR A 62 42.01 -3.04 6.72
N LEU A 63 41.55 -1.78 6.69
CA LEU A 63 40.98 -1.12 7.86
C LEU A 63 39.73 -1.85 8.37
N LEU A 64 38.81 -2.26 7.50
CA LEU A 64 37.60 -3.01 7.89
C LEU A 64 37.90 -4.28 8.70
N THR A 65 39.04 -4.92 8.43
CA THR A 65 39.47 -6.12 9.16
C THR A 65 40.23 -5.81 10.45
N SER A 66 40.90 -4.66 10.53
CA SER A 66 41.71 -4.26 11.69
C SER A 66 40.95 -3.50 12.76
N LEU A 67 39.75 -2.98 12.45
CA LEU A 67 38.90 -2.25 13.41
C LEU A 67 38.72 -3.03 14.73
N GLY A 68 38.88 -2.32 15.84
CA GLY A 68 38.67 -2.80 17.20
C GLY A 68 37.20 -2.82 17.64
N ILE A 69 36.95 -3.28 18.87
CA ILE A 69 35.63 -3.15 19.51
C ILE A 69 35.38 -1.68 19.81
N GLY A 70 34.20 -1.18 19.45
CA GLY A 70 33.85 0.23 19.63
C GLY A 70 34.43 1.14 18.56
N GLU A 71 35.00 0.60 17.48
CA GLU A 71 35.42 1.38 16.32
C GLU A 71 34.51 1.12 15.12
N ALA A 72 34.31 2.15 14.30
CA ALA A 72 33.55 2.05 13.07
C ALA A 72 34.03 3.01 11.99
N LEU A 73 33.81 2.61 10.75
CA LEU A 73 33.88 3.48 9.59
C LEU A 73 32.53 4.16 9.38
N VAL A 74 32.55 5.48 9.25
CA VAL A 74 31.35 6.31 9.08
C VAL A 74 31.48 7.16 7.84
N THR A 75 30.45 7.14 7.01
CA THR A 75 30.24 8.10 5.92
C THR A 75 28.77 8.48 5.89
N ALA A 76 28.50 9.76 5.65
CA ALA A 76 27.16 10.31 5.59
C ALA A 76 27.01 11.18 4.34
N LEU A 77 25.80 11.69 4.09
CA LEU A 77 25.59 12.71 3.08
C LEU A 77 25.68 14.09 3.72
N ASN A 78 26.35 15.02 3.04
CA ASN A 78 26.32 16.43 3.42
C ASN A 78 24.94 17.07 3.09
N GLU A 79 24.79 18.36 3.42
CA GLU A 79 23.55 19.13 3.16
C GLU A 79 23.11 19.11 1.70
N LYS A 80 24.06 18.96 0.77
CA LYS A 80 23.82 18.89 -0.67
C LYS A 80 23.58 17.45 -1.17
N GLY A 81 23.57 16.46 -0.29
CA GLY A 81 23.38 15.05 -0.65
C GLY A 81 24.62 14.36 -1.22
N ILE A 82 25.80 14.95 -1.07
CA ILE A 82 27.07 14.39 -1.54
C ILE A 82 27.69 13.55 -0.40
N PRO A 83 28.20 12.34 -0.67
CA PRO A 83 28.91 11.54 0.33
C PRO A 83 30.10 12.31 0.91
N THR A 84 30.20 12.33 2.24
CA THR A 84 31.35 12.88 2.96
C THR A 84 32.51 11.89 2.89
N PRO A 85 33.76 12.39 3.02
CA PRO A 85 34.92 11.52 3.19
C PRO A 85 34.70 10.49 4.30
N LEU A 86 35.30 9.32 4.11
CA LEU A 86 35.26 8.23 5.08
C LEU A 86 36.00 8.64 6.36
N ALA A 87 35.38 8.42 7.52
CA ALA A 87 35.99 8.67 8.82
C ALA A 87 36.08 7.37 9.63
N HIS A 88 37.28 7.07 10.14
CA HIS A 88 37.47 6.08 11.20
C HIS A 88 37.15 6.75 12.54
N THR A 89 36.21 6.19 13.29
CA THR A 89 35.66 6.80 14.49
C THR A 89 35.60 5.82 15.65
N LEU A 90 35.88 6.31 16.85
CA LEU A 90 35.57 5.63 18.11
C LEU A 90 34.12 5.95 18.51
N LEU A 91 33.34 4.91 18.72
CA LEU A 91 31.95 5.00 19.11
C LEU A 91 31.83 4.87 20.62
N ARG A 92 31.14 5.83 21.21
CA ARG A 92 30.71 5.75 22.60
C ARG A 92 29.46 4.88 22.66
N ALA A 93 29.56 3.74 23.34
CA ALA A 93 28.40 2.90 23.62
C ALA A 93 27.36 3.72 24.40
N PRO A 94 26.06 3.63 24.04
CA PRO A 94 25.03 4.30 24.81
C PRO A 94 24.93 3.66 26.20
N ILE A 95 24.66 4.47 27.22
CA ILE A 95 24.38 3.98 28.57
C ILE A 95 22.95 3.42 28.53
N THR A 96 22.81 2.15 28.19
CA THR A 96 21.51 1.47 28.09
C THR A 96 21.41 0.35 29.11
N ARG A 97 20.17 0.02 29.47
CA ARG A 97 19.85 -1.25 30.12
C ARG A 97 19.74 -2.32 29.02
N MET A 98 20.51 -3.38 29.15
CA MET A 98 20.43 -4.56 28.29
C MET A 98 19.29 -5.45 28.78
N ASP A 99 18.03 -5.09 28.45
CA ASP A 99 16.86 -5.94 28.69
C ASP A 99 15.62 -5.39 27.96
N VAL A 100 14.58 -6.22 27.84
CA VAL A 100 13.26 -5.78 27.37
C VAL A 100 12.61 -4.94 28.47
N LEU A 101 12.02 -3.81 28.08
CA LEU A 101 11.24 -2.99 29.00
C LEU A 101 9.97 -3.73 29.43
N SER A 102 9.60 -3.64 30.70
CA SER A 102 8.32 -4.16 31.18
C SER A 102 7.15 -3.37 30.56
N PRO A 103 5.94 -3.96 30.46
CA PRO A 103 4.78 -3.26 29.90
C PRO A 103 4.48 -1.93 30.61
N LEU A 104 4.60 -1.90 31.95
CA LEU A 104 4.44 -0.69 32.76
C LEU A 104 5.46 0.41 32.43
N GLU A 105 6.72 0.04 32.17
CA GLU A 105 7.76 0.99 31.76
C GLU A 105 7.47 1.55 30.36
N ILE A 106 7.04 0.68 29.43
CA ILE A 106 6.65 1.07 28.07
C ILE A 106 5.48 2.05 28.12
N ASP A 107 4.40 1.71 28.82
CA ASP A 107 3.22 2.55 28.93
C ASP A 107 3.55 3.91 29.57
N GLY A 108 4.37 3.90 30.62
CA GLY A 108 4.82 5.11 31.28
C GLY A 108 5.72 6.00 30.39
N LEU A 109 6.57 5.40 29.55
CA LEU A 109 7.40 6.13 28.58
C LEU A 109 6.56 6.68 27.44
N VAL A 110 5.68 5.85 26.87
CA VAL A 110 4.80 6.22 25.76
C VAL A 110 3.90 7.36 26.21
N ALA A 111 3.21 7.25 27.36
CA ALA A 111 2.30 8.29 27.87
C ALA A 111 2.93 9.69 28.04
N ARG A 112 4.26 9.77 28.18
CA ARG A 112 5.00 11.05 28.25
C ARG A 112 5.25 11.69 26.88
N SER A 113 5.09 10.96 25.79
CA SER A 113 5.33 11.45 24.44
C SER A 113 4.19 12.36 23.96
N GLU A 114 4.55 13.52 23.42
CA GLU A 114 3.58 14.47 22.83
C GLU A 114 2.80 13.86 21.67
N LEU A 115 3.39 12.86 21.00
CA LEU A 115 2.81 12.16 19.84
C LEU A 115 1.67 11.22 20.22
N VAL A 116 1.50 10.87 21.51
CA VAL A 116 0.47 9.92 21.95
C VAL A 116 -0.92 10.35 21.54
N LYS A 117 -1.23 11.64 21.70
CA LYS A 117 -2.55 12.18 21.37
C LYS A 117 -2.92 12.00 19.90
N THR A 118 -1.93 11.90 19.02
CA THR A 118 -2.14 11.81 17.57
C THR A 118 -2.04 10.38 17.06
N TYR A 119 -1.17 9.55 17.66
CA TYR A 119 -0.77 8.26 17.07
C TYR A 119 -1.06 7.04 17.94
N ASN A 120 -1.47 7.20 19.20
CA ASN A 120 -1.65 6.06 20.11
C ASN A 120 -3.03 5.39 20.01
N GLU A 121 -3.95 5.97 19.25
CA GLU A 121 -5.22 5.32 18.95
C GLU A 121 -5.02 4.29 17.83
N VAL A 122 -5.32 3.03 18.15
CA VAL A 122 -5.36 1.96 17.16
C VAL A 122 -6.63 2.16 16.33
N ILE A 123 -6.46 2.68 15.12
CA ILE A 123 -7.58 2.85 14.17
C ILE A 123 -7.63 1.60 13.31
N ASP A 124 -8.57 0.71 13.61
CA ASP A 124 -8.93 -0.37 12.70
C ASP A 124 -9.86 0.19 11.61
N ARG A 125 -9.37 0.23 10.37
CA ARG A 125 -10.12 0.77 9.24
C ARG A 125 -10.73 -0.40 8.48
N GLU A 126 -12.04 -0.36 8.27
CA GLU A 126 -12.71 -1.32 7.39
C GLU A 126 -12.00 -1.35 6.03
N SER A 127 -11.51 -2.52 5.65
CA SER A 127 -10.78 -2.65 4.41
C SER A 127 -11.74 -2.50 3.22
N ALA A 128 -11.24 -1.99 2.09
CA ALA A 128 -12.06 -1.87 0.89
C ALA A 128 -12.66 -3.22 0.47
N PHE A 129 -11.97 -4.33 0.79
CA PHE A 129 -12.43 -5.69 0.59
C PHE A 129 -13.64 -6.04 1.47
N GLU A 130 -13.58 -5.75 2.78
CA GLU A 130 -14.69 -5.98 3.72
C GLU A 130 -15.96 -5.21 3.32
N ILE A 131 -15.80 -3.95 2.89
CA ILE A 131 -16.92 -3.11 2.42
C ILE A 131 -17.56 -3.70 1.15
N LEU A 132 -16.74 -4.22 0.23
CA LEU A 132 -17.21 -4.86 -1.01
C LEU A 132 -17.92 -6.19 -0.73
N GLU A 133 -17.36 -7.01 0.16
CA GLU A 133 -17.96 -8.29 0.54
C GLU A 133 -19.30 -8.08 1.27
N ALA A 134 -19.38 -7.09 2.16
CA ALA A 134 -20.62 -6.72 2.84
C ALA A 134 -21.72 -6.30 1.84
N LYS A 135 -21.36 -5.52 0.80
CA LYS A 135 -22.29 -5.12 -0.27
C LYS A 135 -22.76 -6.30 -1.11
N LEU A 136 -21.87 -7.23 -1.46
CA LEU A 136 -22.23 -8.45 -2.19
C LEU A 136 -23.17 -9.33 -1.36
N LYS A 137 -22.90 -9.48 -0.07
CA LYS A 137 -23.77 -10.22 0.87
C LYS A 137 -25.14 -9.56 1.06
N GLN A 138 -25.20 -8.23 1.08
CA GLN A 138 -26.47 -7.49 1.12
C GLN A 138 -27.28 -7.67 -0.17
N ALA A 139 -26.63 -7.57 -1.33
CA ALA A 139 -27.30 -7.79 -2.62
C ALA A 139 -27.87 -9.21 -2.73
N ALA A 140 -27.11 -10.24 -2.32
CA ALA A 140 -27.58 -11.62 -2.31
C ALA A 140 -28.78 -11.83 -1.35
N ARG A 141 -28.80 -11.15 -0.19
CA ARG A 141 -29.93 -11.22 0.75
C ARG A 141 -31.18 -10.51 0.26
N ASP A 142 -31.04 -9.44 -0.50
CA ASP A 142 -32.19 -8.72 -1.07
C ASP A 142 -32.78 -9.46 -2.28
N GLU A 143 -32.00 -10.30 -2.97
CA GLU A 143 -32.49 -11.24 -3.99
C GLU A 143 -33.22 -12.46 -3.39
N GLU A 144 -32.91 -12.85 -2.15
CA GLU A 144 -33.55 -13.98 -1.44
C GLU A 144 -34.81 -13.61 -0.63
N LYS A 145 -35.22 -12.33 -0.58
CA LYS A 145 -36.52 -11.98 0.02
C LYS A 145 -37.64 -12.46 -0.91
N PRO A 146 -38.50 -13.41 -0.48
CA PRO A 146 -39.66 -13.79 -1.28
C PRO A 146 -40.57 -12.56 -1.43
N GLU A 147 -40.99 -12.29 -2.67
CA GLU A 147 -42.09 -11.36 -2.94
C GLU A 147 -43.25 -11.72 -2.00
N PRO A 148 -43.92 -10.74 -1.34
CA PRO A 148 -45.02 -11.06 -0.45
C PRO A 148 -46.06 -11.82 -1.25
N GLU A 149 -46.28 -13.08 -0.86
CA GLU A 149 -47.23 -13.98 -1.47
C GLU A 149 -48.62 -13.38 -1.26
N VAL A 150 -49.10 -12.65 -2.27
CA VAL A 150 -50.45 -12.09 -2.27
C VAL A 150 -51.39 -13.28 -2.28
N GLU A 151 -51.93 -13.63 -1.09
CA GLU A 151 -52.94 -14.65 -0.90
C GLU A 151 -54.03 -14.48 -1.96
N ARG A 152 -54.00 -15.39 -2.95
CA ARG A 152 -55.05 -15.52 -3.95
C ARG A 152 -56.30 -16.10 -3.29
N ARG A 153 -57.03 -15.27 -2.55
CA ARG A 153 -58.45 -15.51 -2.28
C ARG A 153 -59.20 -15.39 -3.60
N ARG A 154 -59.66 -16.54 -4.13
CA ARG A 154 -60.59 -16.60 -5.26
C ARG A 154 -62.02 -16.26 -4.77
N PRO A 155 -62.67 -15.22 -5.30
CA PRO A 155 -64.11 -15.24 -5.51
C PRO A 155 -64.43 -15.55 -6.98
N LYS A 156 -65.63 -16.10 -7.17
CA LYS A 156 -66.20 -16.65 -8.40
C LYS A 156 -66.25 -15.66 -9.57
N LYS A 157 -66.19 -16.21 -10.80
CA LYS A 157 -66.46 -15.52 -12.07
C LYS A 157 -67.86 -14.92 -12.11
N GLU A 158 -67.95 -13.63 -12.40
CA GLU A 158 -69.05 -12.97 -13.11
C GLU A 158 -68.45 -12.13 -14.26
N GLU A 159 -69.26 -11.92 -15.29
CA GLU A 159 -68.94 -11.61 -16.69
C GLU A 159 -68.30 -10.22 -16.96
N PRO A 160 -67.63 -10.01 -18.12
CA PRO A 160 -66.82 -8.82 -18.38
C PRO A 160 -67.66 -7.55 -18.58
N SER A 161 -67.23 -6.49 -17.88
CA SER A 161 -67.75 -5.11 -18.01
C SER A 161 -66.85 -4.32 -18.96
N VAL A 162 -67.39 -3.97 -20.15
CA VAL A 162 -67.18 -2.84 -21.10
C VAL A 162 -65.82 -2.12 -21.28
N LEU A 163 -64.78 -2.38 -20.49
CA LEU A 163 -63.45 -1.77 -20.62
C LEU A 163 -62.51 -2.56 -21.56
N GLU A 164 -62.79 -3.85 -21.78
CA GLU A 164 -61.94 -4.71 -22.61
C GLU A 164 -62.16 -4.46 -24.12
N ASP A 165 -63.33 -3.98 -24.52
CA ASP A 165 -63.66 -3.60 -25.91
C ASP A 165 -62.94 -2.33 -26.38
N LEU A 166 -62.48 -1.48 -25.46
CA LEU A 166 -61.72 -0.27 -25.82
C LEU A 166 -60.24 -0.56 -26.10
N SER A 167 -59.72 -1.71 -25.65
CA SER A 167 -58.30 -2.09 -25.80
C SER A 167 -57.97 -2.80 -27.12
N ARG A 168 -58.99 -3.28 -27.85
CA ARG A 168 -58.82 -4.02 -29.11
C ARG A 168 -58.69 -3.13 -30.34
N ASN A 169 -58.83 -1.81 -30.19
CA ASN A 169 -58.77 -0.92 -31.33
C ASN A 169 -57.32 -0.74 -31.82
N THR A 170 -57.06 -1.21 -33.03
CA THR A 170 -55.74 -1.29 -33.68
C THR A 170 -55.05 0.06 -33.87
N MET A 171 -55.76 1.18 -33.69
CA MET A 171 -55.20 2.53 -33.74
C MET A 171 -54.43 2.96 -32.47
N VAL A 172 -54.72 2.38 -31.29
CA VAL A 172 -54.04 2.76 -30.03
C VAL A 172 -52.63 2.16 -29.93
N ARG A 173 -52.39 1.02 -30.58
CA ARG A 173 -51.07 0.35 -30.61
C ARG A 173 -49.99 1.11 -31.39
N GLN A 174 -50.37 1.96 -32.34
CA GLN A 174 -49.42 2.74 -33.14
C GLN A 174 -48.94 4.01 -32.41
N VAL A 175 -49.80 4.64 -31.61
CA VAL A 175 -49.42 5.82 -30.82
C VAL A 175 -48.48 5.46 -29.67
N GLY A 176 -48.67 4.29 -29.03
CA GLY A 176 -47.80 3.83 -27.94
C GLY A 176 -46.36 3.47 -28.35
N ARG A 177 -46.14 3.07 -29.61
CA ARG A 177 -44.79 2.65 -30.09
C ARG A 177 -43.88 3.83 -30.42
N THR A 178 -44.43 5.00 -30.73
CA THR A 178 -43.65 6.20 -31.06
C THR A 178 -43.18 6.92 -29.79
N VAL A 179 -44.06 7.01 -28.79
CA VAL A 179 -43.76 7.63 -27.49
C VAL A 179 -42.68 6.84 -26.71
N PHE A 180 -42.70 5.52 -26.77
CA PHE A 180 -41.68 4.68 -26.11
C PHE A 180 -40.28 4.80 -26.76
N ARG A 181 -40.22 5.06 -28.07
CA ARG A 181 -38.96 5.14 -28.82
C ARG A 181 -38.23 6.48 -28.63
N GLU A 182 -38.96 7.55 -28.32
CA GLU A 182 -38.36 8.84 -27.97
C GLU A 182 -37.93 8.89 -26.49
N LEU A 183 -38.71 8.31 -25.57
CA LEU A 183 -38.35 8.26 -24.15
C LEU A 183 -37.09 7.42 -23.88
N THR A 184 -36.91 6.30 -24.59
CA THR A 184 -35.72 5.45 -24.45
C THR A 184 -34.44 6.12 -24.97
N ARG A 185 -34.56 7.03 -25.96
CA ARG A 185 -33.41 7.78 -26.48
C ARG A 185 -33.02 8.95 -25.58
N GLY A 186 -33.98 9.55 -24.86
CA GLY A 186 -33.74 10.58 -23.85
C GLY A 186 -33.02 10.06 -22.61
N LEU A 187 -33.34 8.85 -22.15
CA LEU A 187 -32.75 8.27 -20.93
C LEU A 187 -31.35 7.65 -21.15
N LEU A 188 -31.06 7.12 -22.35
CA LEU A 188 -29.73 6.58 -22.68
C LEU A 188 -28.66 7.65 -22.94
N GLY A 189 -29.07 8.89 -23.24
CA GLY A 189 -28.15 10.03 -23.40
C GLY A 189 -27.65 10.62 -22.07
N VAL A 190 -28.43 10.51 -21.00
CA VAL A 190 -28.11 11.07 -19.67
C VAL A 190 -27.18 10.14 -18.86
N LEU A 191 -27.07 8.87 -19.23
CA LEU A 191 -26.24 7.86 -18.54
C LEU A 191 -24.88 7.56 -19.20
N GLY A 192 -24.35 8.44 -20.06
CA GLY A 192 -22.90 8.53 -20.28
C GLY A 192 -22.19 7.32 -20.91
N VAL A 193 -22.87 6.47 -21.69
CA VAL A 193 -22.22 5.35 -22.38
C VAL A 193 -21.62 5.82 -23.70
N LYS A 194 -20.33 6.16 -23.70
CA LYS A 194 -19.52 6.39 -24.92
C LYS A 194 -19.38 5.08 -25.69
N ALA A 195 -20.13 4.93 -26.78
CA ALA A 195 -19.90 3.86 -27.76
C ALA A 195 -18.59 4.11 -28.52
N VAL A 196 -17.60 3.25 -28.28
CA VAL A 196 -16.28 3.24 -28.92
C VAL A 196 -16.44 2.90 -30.41
N ARG A 197 -16.04 3.82 -31.29
CA ARG A 197 -16.02 3.61 -32.75
C ARG A 197 -14.68 3.00 -33.15
N SER A 198 -14.67 1.73 -33.56
CA SER A 198 -13.54 1.11 -34.24
C SER A 198 -13.46 1.61 -35.69
N ARG A 199 -12.31 2.16 -36.08
CA ARG A 199 -11.99 2.49 -37.48
C ARG A 199 -11.30 1.30 -38.13
N ARG A 200 -11.97 0.66 -39.07
CA ARG A 200 -11.37 -0.29 -40.03
C ARG A 200 -11.11 0.48 -41.32
N ALA A 201 -9.83 0.69 -41.64
CA ALA A 201 -9.40 1.29 -42.89
C ALA A 201 -9.50 0.26 -44.02
N LYS A 202 -10.10 0.65 -45.16
CA LYS A 202 -9.93 -0.02 -46.44
C LYS A 202 -10.24 0.95 -47.60
N ARG A 203 -9.21 1.61 -48.11
CA ARG A 203 -8.89 1.83 -49.53
C ARG A 203 -7.64 2.70 -49.60
#